data_AF-A0A6V8LAI5-F1
#
_entry.id   AF-A0A6V8LAI5-F1
#
_cell.length_a   1.000
_cell.length_b   1.000
_cell.length_c   1.000
_cell.angle_alpha   90.00
_cell.angle_beta   90.00
_cell.angle_gamma   90.00
#
_symmetry.space_group_name_H-M   'P 1'
#
loop_
_entity.id
_entity.type
_entity.pdbx_description
1 polymer ?
#
loop_
_entity_poly.entity_id
_entity_poly.type
_entity_poly.pdbx_seq_one_letter_code
_entity_poly.pdbx_strand_id
1 'polypeptide(L)'
;MVGNHSGTVAMDALMLSIAVHDEHPKARHLRLLGADLVFRMPVLSELTRKSGGTVACNADAERLLHTGELVGVFPEGFKGVGKHYRDRYKLQRFGRGGFVSAALRTGTPIVPVAIVGAEEIYPILADLKPLARLLKLPYFPVTPTFPWLGPLGLVPLPSKWLIEFCPPIPTADLVDSADDPMVIFNLADQVRETIQQALHRLLERRPDPFGR
;
A
#
# COMPACT_ATOMS: atom_id res chain seq x y z
N MET A 1 -7.29 0.91 -7.43
CA MET A 1 -5.83 0.72 -7.54
C MET A 1 -5.36 -0.08 -6.33
N VAL A 2 -4.54 -1.11 -6.55
CA VAL A 2 -4.05 -2.02 -5.51
C VAL A 2 -2.53 -2.03 -5.56
N GLY A 3 -1.87 -1.49 -4.52
CA GLY A 3 -0.42 -1.36 -4.47
C GLY A 3 0.25 -2.31 -3.47
N ASN A 4 1.53 -2.66 -3.69
CA ASN A 4 2.36 -3.24 -2.64
C ASN A 4 2.65 -2.22 -1.54
N HIS A 5 2.75 -2.68 -0.29
CA HIS A 5 2.93 -1.80 0.87
C HIS A 5 4.32 -1.91 1.49
N SER A 6 4.94 -0.79 1.80
CA SER A 6 6.28 -0.74 2.40
C SER A 6 6.65 0.62 3.02
N GLY A 7 7.86 0.70 3.57
CA GLY A 7 8.52 1.99 3.83
C GLY A 7 8.23 2.63 5.18
N THR A 8 7.94 1.87 6.23
CA THR A 8 7.78 2.33 7.64
C THR A 8 6.62 3.33 7.86
N VAL A 9 6.62 4.47 7.19
CA VAL A 9 5.65 5.56 7.37
C VAL A 9 4.67 5.69 6.19
N ALA A 10 4.48 4.63 5.40
CA ALA A 10 3.51 4.58 4.29
C ALA A 10 3.71 5.69 3.22
N MET A 11 4.96 6.03 2.92
CA MET A 11 5.30 7.02 1.87
C MET A 11 4.84 6.57 0.48
N ASP A 12 4.74 5.27 0.27
CA ASP A 12 4.22 4.66 -0.96
C ASP A 12 2.79 5.08 -1.29
N ALA A 13 1.91 5.14 -0.30
CA ALA A 13 0.54 5.59 -0.47
C ALA A 13 0.47 7.08 -0.86
N LEU A 14 1.33 7.90 -0.28
CA LEU A 14 1.45 9.32 -0.62
C LEU A 14 1.98 9.51 -2.04
N MET A 15 3.10 8.85 -2.38
CA MET A 15 3.72 8.94 -3.70
C MET A 15 2.77 8.43 -4.79
N LEU A 16 2.01 7.37 -4.53
CA LEU A 16 0.97 6.90 -5.44
C LEU A 16 -0.12 7.96 -5.64
N SER A 17 -0.56 8.62 -4.57
CA SER A 17 -1.59 9.66 -4.66
C SER A 17 -1.13 10.87 -5.48
N ILE A 18 0.14 11.27 -5.31
CA ILE A 18 0.77 12.34 -6.10
C ILE A 18 0.86 11.90 -7.57
N ALA A 19 1.41 10.71 -7.85
CA ALA A 19 1.54 10.20 -9.21
C ALA A 19 0.18 10.12 -9.94
N VAL A 20 -0.88 9.68 -9.25
CA VAL A 20 -2.23 9.66 -9.82
C VAL A 20 -2.75 11.07 -10.10
N HIS A 21 -2.53 12.02 -9.20
CA HIS A 21 -2.99 13.40 -9.40
C HIS A 21 -2.26 14.07 -10.58
N ASP A 22 -0.95 13.91 -10.66
CA ASP A 22 -0.12 14.59 -11.66
C ASP A 22 -0.27 13.98 -13.06
N GLU A 23 -0.37 12.65 -13.16
CA GLU A 23 -0.38 11.94 -14.46
C GLU A 23 -1.79 11.64 -14.99
N HIS A 24 -2.83 11.70 -14.16
CA HIS A 24 -4.19 11.44 -14.64
C HIS A 24 -4.70 12.63 -15.46
N PRO A 25 -5.26 12.45 -16.68
CA PRO A 25 -5.68 13.57 -17.55
C PRO A 25 -6.68 14.56 -16.95
N LYS A 26 -7.46 14.10 -15.96
CA LYS A 26 -8.43 14.90 -15.19
C LYS A 26 -7.95 15.27 -13.78
N ALA A 27 -6.67 15.12 -13.46
CA ALA A 27 -6.05 15.38 -12.16
C ALA A 27 -6.83 14.79 -10.97
N ARG A 28 -7.28 13.54 -11.10
CA ARG A 28 -8.16 12.91 -10.11
C ARG A 28 -7.41 12.61 -8.82
N HIS A 29 -8.10 12.72 -7.69
CA HIS A 29 -7.54 12.35 -6.40
C HIS A 29 -7.79 10.88 -6.08
N LEU A 30 -6.77 10.21 -5.53
CA LEU A 30 -6.88 8.85 -5.03
C LEU A 30 -7.44 8.85 -3.60
N ARG A 31 -8.54 8.14 -3.38
CA ARG A 31 -9.14 7.89 -2.06
C ARG A 31 -8.49 6.64 -1.45
N LEU A 32 -7.52 6.83 -0.58
CA LEU A 32 -6.81 5.74 0.09
C LEU A 32 -7.68 5.08 1.17
N LEU A 33 -7.91 3.78 1.08
CA LEU A 33 -8.52 2.99 2.16
C LEU A 33 -7.42 2.48 3.07
N GLY A 34 -7.13 3.25 4.11
CA GLY A 34 -6.18 2.90 5.16
C GLY A 34 -6.86 2.19 6.32
N ALA A 35 -6.38 1.00 6.66
CA ALA A 35 -6.80 0.24 7.83
C ALA A 35 -6.41 0.98 9.12
N ASP A 36 -7.39 1.53 9.84
CA ASP A 36 -7.54 1.75 11.30
C ASP A 36 -6.36 2.32 12.16
N LEU A 37 -5.09 2.16 11.80
CA LEU A 37 -3.94 2.61 12.60
C LEU A 37 -3.53 4.05 12.33
N VAL A 38 -3.77 4.59 11.14
CA VAL A 38 -3.67 6.05 10.92
C VAL A 38 -4.63 6.79 11.86
N PHE A 39 -5.78 6.17 12.19
CA PHE A 39 -6.72 6.69 13.18
C PHE A 39 -6.32 6.44 14.65
N ARG A 40 -5.33 5.57 14.92
CA ARG A 40 -4.83 5.23 16.27
C ARG A 40 -3.50 5.91 16.62
N MET A 41 -2.77 6.46 15.65
CA MET A 41 -1.58 7.28 15.88
C MET A 41 -2.01 8.70 16.31
N PRO A 42 -1.54 9.22 17.47
CA PRO A 42 -1.76 10.62 17.82
C PRO A 42 -1.16 11.52 16.71
N VAL A 43 -1.77 12.67 16.42
CA VAL A 43 -1.43 13.62 15.33
C VAL A 43 -1.88 13.20 13.93
N LEU A 44 -1.60 11.98 13.47
CA LEU A 44 -1.97 11.53 12.11
C LEU A 44 -3.49 11.33 11.95
N SER A 45 -4.17 10.96 13.03
CA SER A 45 -5.62 10.76 13.07
C SER A 45 -6.46 12.03 12.87
N GLU A 46 -5.88 13.21 13.12
CA GLU A 46 -6.55 14.50 12.95
C GLU A 46 -6.40 15.02 11.51
N LEU A 47 -5.22 14.82 10.90
CA LEU A 47 -4.97 15.10 9.49
C LEU A 47 -5.80 14.20 8.57
N THR A 48 -5.94 12.92 8.88
CA THR A 48 -6.73 11.98 8.08
C THR A 48 -8.23 12.20 8.20
N ARG A 49 -8.74 12.65 9.36
CA ARG A 49 -10.13 13.11 9.49
C ARG A 49 -10.36 14.41 8.71
N LYS A 50 -9.40 15.35 8.73
CA LYS A 50 -9.47 16.59 7.94
C LYS A 50 -9.33 16.34 6.43
N SER A 51 -8.73 15.23 5.99
CA SER A 51 -8.62 14.83 4.58
C SER A 51 -9.76 13.92 4.09
N GLY A 52 -10.77 13.63 4.93
CA GLY A 52 -11.93 12.82 4.55
C GLY A 52 -11.72 11.30 4.56
N GLY A 53 -10.70 10.79 5.26
CA GLY A 53 -10.53 9.35 5.44
C GLY A 53 -11.59 8.79 6.38
N THR A 54 -12.32 7.77 5.95
CA THR A 54 -13.25 6.99 6.79
C THR A 54 -12.63 5.63 7.14
N VAL A 55 -13.07 5.04 8.26
CA VAL A 55 -12.65 3.70 8.70
C VAL A 55 -13.01 2.71 7.60
N ALA A 56 -12.07 1.81 7.26
CA ALA A 56 -12.21 0.82 6.19
C ALA A 56 -13.37 -0.16 6.46
N CYS A 57 -14.58 0.28 6.18
CA CYS A 57 -15.76 -0.54 5.99
C CYS A 57 -15.91 -0.78 4.47
N ASN A 58 -16.17 -2.02 4.06
CA ASN A 58 -16.43 -2.32 2.65
C ASN A 58 -17.55 -1.45 2.09
N ALA A 59 -18.54 -1.08 2.90
CA ALA A 59 -19.62 -0.17 2.50
C ALA A 59 -19.12 1.22 2.05
N ASP A 60 -18.07 1.76 2.67
CA ASP A 60 -17.48 3.03 2.25
C ASP A 60 -16.70 2.90 0.94
N ALA A 61 -15.97 1.80 0.79
CA ALA A 61 -15.29 1.47 -0.45
C ALA A 61 -16.29 1.36 -1.60
N GLU A 62 -17.36 0.59 -1.40
CA GLU A 62 -18.44 0.40 -2.38
C GLU A 62 -19.12 1.71 -2.74
N ARG A 63 -19.43 2.55 -1.74
CA ARG A 63 -20.01 3.89 -1.97
C ARG A 63 -19.10 4.78 -2.82
N LEU A 64 -17.80 4.82 -2.52
CA LEU A 64 -16.83 5.59 -3.31
C LEU A 64 -16.75 5.07 -4.74
N LEU A 65 -16.67 3.75 -4.92
CA LEU A 65 -16.61 3.12 -6.24
C LEU A 65 -17.88 3.39 -7.06
N HIS A 66 -19.07 3.26 -6.47
CA HIS A 66 -20.35 3.57 -7.13
C HIS A 66 -20.50 5.04 -7.54
N THR A 67 -19.90 5.96 -6.79
CA THR A 67 -19.86 7.39 -7.16
C THR A 67 -18.77 7.71 -8.18
N GLY A 68 -18.09 6.69 -8.69
CA GLY A 68 -17.07 6.78 -9.73
C GLY A 68 -15.69 7.21 -9.21
N GLU A 69 -15.47 7.28 -7.89
CA GLU A 69 -14.22 7.73 -7.29
C GLU A 69 -13.05 6.75 -7.50
N LEU A 70 -11.81 7.28 -7.55
CA LEU A 70 -10.61 6.43 -7.58
C LEU A 70 -10.30 5.97 -6.16
N VAL A 71 -10.27 4.66 -5.95
CA VAL A 71 -9.98 4.08 -4.64
C VAL A 71 -8.63 3.37 -4.65
N GLY A 72 -7.78 3.64 -3.65
CA GLY A 72 -6.45 3.06 -3.49
C GLY A 72 -6.37 2.18 -2.26
N VAL A 73 -5.82 0.97 -2.38
CA VAL A 73 -5.68 0.03 -1.26
C VAL A 73 -4.32 -0.66 -1.25
N PHE A 74 -3.89 -1.05 -0.04
CA PHE A 74 -2.62 -1.72 0.22
C PHE A 74 -2.87 -3.02 1.01
N PRO A 75 -3.20 -4.13 0.32
CA PRO A 75 -3.76 -5.33 0.94
C PRO A 75 -2.78 -6.13 1.83
N GLU A 76 -1.47 -5.82 1.78
CA GLU A 76 -0.46 -6.36 2.72
C GLU A 76 -0.61 -5.80 4.14
N GLY A 77 -1.18 -4.58 4.28
CA GLY A 77 -1.28 -3.86 5.55
C GLY A 77 0.05 -3.75 6.30
N PHE A 78 0.02 -3.86 7.63
CA PHE A 78 1.22 -3.73 8.49
C PHE A 78 2.30 -4.78 8.22
N LYS A 79 1.93 -5.92 7.65
CA LYS A 79 2.91 -6.95 7.28
C LYS A 79 3.85 -6.45 6.17
N GLY A 80 3.35 -5.62 5.27
CA GLY A 80 4.16 -4.96 4.25
C GLY A 80 5.04 -3.86 4.84
N VAL A 81 4.47 -2.97 5.65
CA VAL A 81 5.19 -1.79 6.19
C VAL A 81 6.38 -2.15 7.08
N GLY A 82 6.21 -3.14 7.96
CA GLY A 82 7.21 -3.55 8.94
C GLY A 82 8.19 -4.60 8.44
N LYS A 83 8.25 -4.87 7.13
CA LYS A 83 9.12 -5.92 6.59
C LYS A 83 10.59 -5.57 6.76
N HIS A 84 11.41 -6.55 7.08
CA HIS A 84 12.86 -6.36 7.14
C HIS A 84 13.40 -6.07 5.72
N TYR A 85 14.46 -5.27 5.65
CA TYR A 85 15.09 -4.87 4.39
C TYR A 85 15.64 -6.06 3.58
N ARG A 86 15.97 -7.17 4.24
CA ARG A 86 16.35 -8.43 3.56
C ARG A 86 15.20 -9.09 2.81
N ASP A 87 13.96 -8.77 3.20
CA ASP A 87 12.70 -9.29 2.67
C ASP A 87 12.01 -8.26 1.77
N ARG A 88 12.72 -7.18 1.41
CA ARG A 88 12.26 -6.15 0.47
C ARG A 88 11.86 -6.77 -0.87
N TYR A 89 10.86 -6.18 -1.52
CA TYR A 89 10.26 -6.58 -2.79
C TYR A 89 9.64 -7.98 -2.83
N LYS A 90 9.44 -8.61 -1.66
CA LYS A 90 8.66 -9.83 -1.53
C LYS A 90 7.28 -9.47 -0.97
N LEU A 91 6.25 -9.57 -1.81
CA LEU A 91 4.89 -9.32 -1.38
C LEU A 91 4.52 -10.28 -0.24
N GLN A 92 3.97 -9.71 0.81
CA GLN A 92 3.31 -10.47 1.86
C GLN A 92 1.95 -10.94 1.38
N ARG A 93 1.43 -11.97 2.07
CA ARG A 93 0.07 -12.45 1.81
C ARG A 93 -0.92 -11.33 2.03
N PHE A 94 -1.82 -11.16 1.07
CA PHE A 94 -2.93 -10.23 1.18
C PHE A 94 -3.88 -10.65 2.30
N GLY A 95 -4.65 -9.68 2.80
CA GLY A 95 -5.73 -9.93 3.76
C GLY A 95 -6.86 -10.80 3.17
N ARG A 96 -8.04 -10.74 3.78
CA ARG A 96 -9.22 -11.57 3.43
C ARG A 96 -9.89 -11.23 2.09
N GLY A 97 -9.22 -10.52 1.19
CA GLY A 97 -9.80 -10.16 -0.12
C GLY A 97 -10.94 -9.12 -0.09
N GLY A 98 -11.05 -8.31 0.97
CA GLY A 98 -12.12 -7.29 1.07
C GLY A 98 -12.13 -6.29 -0.10
N PHE A 99 -10.95 -5.90 -0.60
CA PHE A 99 -10.84 -5.05 -1.78
C PHE A 99 -11.36 -5.71 -3.06
N VAL A 100 -11.22 -7.03 -3.18
CA VAL A 100 -11.76 -7.81 -4.29
C VAL A 100 -13.26 -7.85 -4.19
N SER A 101 -13.82 -8.17 -3.01
CA SER A 101 -15.26 -8.18 -2.80
C SER A 101 -15.89 -6.82 -3.14
N ALA A 102 -15.29 -5.70 -2.70
CA ALA A 102 -15.76 -4.36 -3.05
C ALA A 102 -15.69 -4.07 -4.57
N ALA A 103 -14.63 -4.51 -5.24
CA ALA A 103 -14.48 -4.36 -6.70
C ALA A 103 -15.50 -5.22 -7.48
N LEU A 104 -15.75 -6.45 -7.04
CA LEU A 104 -16.75 -7.35 -7.62
C LEU A 104 -18.17 -6.79 -7.44
N ARG A 105 -18.55 -6.40 -6.22
CA ARG A 105 -19.89 -5.83 -5.92
C ARG A 105 -20.22 -4.59 -6.74
N THR A 106 -19.21 -3.81 -7.10
CA THR A 106 -19.36 -2.56 -7.85
C THR A 106 -19.09 -2.71 -9.35
N GLY A 107 -18.64 -3.89 -9.80
CA GLY A 107 -18.17 -4.11 -11.18
C GLY A 107 -16.98 -3.23 -11.56
N THR A 108 -16.23 -2.69 -10.58
CA THR A 108 -15.15 -1.74 -10.84
C THR A 108 -13.84 -2.48 -11.11
N PRO A 109 -13.12 -2.18 -12.21
CA PRO A 109 -11.87 -2.86 -12.53
C PRO A 109 -10.79 -2.62 -11.48
N ILE A 110 -9.98 -3.64 -11.25
CA ILE A 110 -8.82 -3.57 -10.35
C ILE A 110 -7.59 -3.20 -11.17
N VAL A 111 -6.91 -2.12 -10.81
CA VAL A 111 -5.61 -1.74 -11.39
C VAL A 111 -4.50 -2.11 -10.41
N PRO A 112 -3.71 -3.17 -10.66
CA PRO A 112 -2.53 -3.49 -9.84
C PRO A 112 -1.44 -2.44 -10.04
N VAL A 113 -0.72 -2.10 -8.98
CA VAL A 113 0.33 -1.09 -9.00
C VAL A 113 1.57 -1.64 -8.29
N ALA A 114 2.71 -1.57 -8.96
CA ALA A 114 4.00 -1.93 -8.40
C ALA A 114 4.82 -0.68 -8.09
N ILE A 115 5.27 -0.56 -6.84
CA ILE A 115 6.01 0.57 -6.29
C ILE A 115 7.37 0.08 -5.81
N VAL A 116 8.42 0.60 -6.42
CA VAL A 116 9.83 0.33 -6.09
C VAL A 116 10.47 1.62 -5.55
N GLY A 117 11.34 1.52 -4.54
CA GLY A 117 12.01 2.69 -3.92
C GLY A 117 11.63 2.99 -2.48
N ALA A 118 10.42 2.60 -2.09
CA ALA A 118 9.88 2.85 -0.76
C ALA A 118 10.54 2.05 0.36
N GLU A 119 11.23 0.95 0.06
CA GLU A 119 11.87 0.10 1.08
C GLU A 119 13.29 0.57 1.44
N GLU A 120 13.90 1.38 0.57
CA GLU A 120 15.23 1.94 0.75
C GLU A 120 15.26 3.21 1.60
N ILE A 121 14.14 3.95 1.67
CA ILE A 121 14.09 5.20 2.44
C ILE A 121 14.27 4.94 3.95
N TYR A 122 13.82 3.77 4.43
CA TYR A 122 13.96 3.31 5.81
C TYR A 122 14.28 1.80 5.82
N PRO A 123 15.56 1.41 5.67
CA PRO A 123 15.94 0.01 5.65
C PRO A 123 15.83 -0.58 7.06
N ILE A 124 14.71 -1.23 7.36
CA ILE A 124 14.48 -1.90 8.65
C ILE A 124 15.39 -3.12 8.75
N LEU A 125 16.37 -3.07 9.65
CA LEU A 125 17.27 -4.18 9.94
C LEU A 125 16.66 -5.16 10.95
N ALA A 126 15.90 -4.64 11.92
CA ALA A 126 15.24 -5.43 12.94
C ALA A 126 14.00 -4.70 13.50
N ASP A 127 13.12 -5.47 14.15
CA ASP A 127 11.95 -4.98 14.89
C ASP A 127 12.07 -5.32 16.39
N LEU A 128 12.09 -4.31 17.26
CA LEU A 128 12.14 -4.48 18.72
C LEU A 128 10.74 -4.64 19.31
N LYS A 129 10.18 -5.85 19.19
CA LYS A 129 8.83 -6.20 19.68
C LYS A 129 8.52 -5.82 21.13
N PRO A 130 9.44 -5.96 22.12
CA PRO A 130 9.14 -5.53 23.49
C PRO A 130 8.88 -4.02 23.60
N LEU A 131 9.66 -3.22 22.87
CA LEU A 131 9.53 -1.77 22.85
C LEU A 131 8.32 -1.32 22.04
N ALA A 132 8.03 -1.99 20.91
CA ALA A 132 6.79 -1.79 20.17
C ALA A 132 5.55 -2.01 21.06
N ARG A 133 5.54 -3.10 21.84
CA ARG A 133 4.46 -3.39 22.80
C ARG A 133 4.36 -2.35 23.92
N LEU A 134 5.48 -1.92 24.47
CA LEU A 134 5.51 -0.88 25.51
C LEU A 134 4.91 0.45 25.00
N LEU A 135 5.23 0.83 23.76
CA LEU A 135 4.79 2.06 23.13
C LEU A 135 3.44 1.93 22.40
N LYS A 136 2.80 0.75 22.43
CA LYS A 136 1.56 0.43 21.70
C LYS A 136 1.67 0.67 20.18
N LEU A 137 2.85 0.46 19.62
CA LEU A 137 3.14 0.57 18.18
C LEU A 137 3.04 -0.81 17.50
N PRO A 138 2.71 -0.86 16.19
CA PRO A 138 2.64 -2.14 15.45
C PRO A 138 4.00 -2.83 15.34
N TYR A 139 5.09 -2.05 15.29
CA TYR A 139 6.48 -2.49 15.26
C TYR A 139 7.36 -1.32 15.74
N PHE A 140 8.60 -1.61 16.14
CA PHE A 140 9.60 -0.62 16.50
C PHE A 140 10.81 -0.81 15.58
N PRO A 141 10.95 0.01 14.52
CA PRO A 141 11.98 -0.22 13.52
C PRO A 141 13.36 0.08 14.10
N VAL A 142 14.33 -0.75 13.77
CA VAL A 142 15.76 -0.48 13.93
C VAL A 142 16.34 -0.35 12.53
N THR A 143 16.84 0.83 12.17
CA THR A 143 17.47 1.14 10.89
C THR A 143 18.96 1.46 11.14
N PRO A 144 19.82 1.62 10.12
CA PRO A 144 21.20 2.04 10.33
C PRO A 144 21.34 3.37 11.10
N THR A 145 20.33 4.25 11.02
CA THR A 145 20.34 5.60 11.59
C THR A 145 19.48 5.73 12.85
N PHE A 146 18.43 4.91 13.00
CA PHE A 146 17.50 4.93 14.14
C PHE A 146 17.62 3.62 14.94
N PRO A 147 17.78 3.65 16.26
CA PRO A 147 17.58 4.82 17.15
C PRO A 147 18.83 5.66 17.43
N TRP A 148 20.01 5.31 16.89
CA TRP A 148 21.29 5.96 17.24
C TRP A 148 21.32 7.49 17.09
N LEU A 149 20.72 8.03 16.03
CA LEU A 149 20.65 9.47 15.78
C LEU A 149 19.37 10.12 16.36
N GLY A 150 18.61 9.40 17.19
CA GLY A 150 17.34 9.86 17.71
C GLY A 150 16.36 10.23 16.58
N PRO A 151 15.59 11.33 16.70
CA PRO A 151 14.65 11.77 15.67
C PRO A 151 15.29 12.03 14.29
N LEU A 152 16.57 12.43 14.24
CA LEU A 152 17.28 12.62 12.97
C LEU A 152 17.48 11.29 12.23
N GLY A 153 17.47 10.17 12.95
CA GLY A 153 17.51 8.84 12.36
C GLY A 153 16.26 8.47 11.55
N LEU A 154 15.18 9.25 11.69
CA LEU A 154 13.93 9.11 10.94
C LEU A 154 13.89 9.97 9.67
N VAL A 155 14.98 10.64 9.29
CA VAL A 155 15.06 11.31 7.98
C VAL A 155 15.17 10.23 6.88
N PRO A 156 14.31 10.25 5.84
CA PRO A 156 14.34 9.23 4.79
C PRO A 156 15.62 9.35 3.97
N LEU A 157 16.24 8.21 3.65
CA LEU A 157 17.36 8.17 2.71
C LEU A 157 16.87 8.53 1.30
N PRO A 158 17.70 9.21 0.48
CA PRO A 158 17.35 9.44 -0.92
C PRO A 158 17.22 8.09 -1.61
N SER A 159 16.16 7.89 -2.39
CA SER A 159 15.91 6.66 -3.14
C SER A 159 15.24 7.02 -4.45
N LYS A 160 15.57 6.31 -5.53
CA LYS A 160 14.86 6.41 -6.81
C LYS A 160 13.54 5.65 -6.75
N TRP A 161 12.47 6.23 -7.26
CA TRP A 161 11.15 5.59 -7.24
C TRP A 161 10.71 5.21 -8.65
N LEU A 162 10.18 4.00 -8.78
CA LEU A 162 9.47 3.57 -9.99
C LEU A 162 8.07 3.11 -9.58
N ILE A 163 7.06 3.66 -10.24
CA ILE A 163 5.65 3.31 -10.03
C ILE A 163 5.11 2.82 -11.38
N GLU A 164 4.76 1.54 -11.46
CA GLU A 164 4.15 0.94 -12.66
C GLU A 164 2.67 0.65 -12.38
N PHE A 165 1.80 1.22 -13.21
CA PHE A 165 0.38 0.87 -13.26
C PHE A 165 0.19 -0.27 -14.25
N CYS A 166 -0.22 -1.44 -13.77
CA CYS A 166 -0.44 -2.62 -14.59
C CYS A 166 -1.78 -2.55 -15.35
N PRO A 167 -1.99 -3.37 -16.39
CA PRO A 167 -3.27 -3.47 -17.07
C PRO A 167 -4.43 -3.73 -16.10
N PRO A 168 -5.61 -3.10 -16.31
CA PRO A 168 -6.77 -3.30 -15.46
C PRO A 168 -7.30 -4.73 -15.59
N ILE A 169 -7.63 -5.33 -14.45
CA ILE A 169 -8.32 -6.62 -14.36
C ILE A 169 -9.83 -6.31 -14.30
N PRO A 170 -10.61 -6.67 -15.33
CA PRO A 170 -12.05 -6.42 -15.35
C PRO A 170 -12.78 -7.31 -14.34
N THR A 171 -13.82 -6.76 -13.72
CA THR A 171 -14.65 -7.43 -12.70
C THR A 171 -16.14 -7.40 -13.03
N ALA A 172 -16.53 -6.70 -14.10
CA ALA A 172 -17.93 -6.50 -14.47
C ALA A 172 -18.70 -7.81 -14.73
N ASP A 173 -18.03 -8.83 -15.28
CA ASP A 173 -18.65 -10.13 -15.57
C ASP A 173 -18.68 -11.07 -14.33
N LEU A 174 -18.11 -10.63 -13.20
CA LEU A 174 -17.95 -11.43 -11.98
C LEU A 174 -18.78 -10.87 -10.80
N VAL A 175 -19.68 -9.92 -11.05
CA VAL A 175 -20.48 -9.25 -10.01
C VAL A 175 -21.32 -10.25 -9.21
N ASP A 176 -21.92 -11.24 -9.88
CA ASP A 176 -22.75 -12.28 -9.24
C ASP A 176 -21.93 -13.24 -8.36
N SER A 177 -20.59 -13.25 -8.51
CA SER A 177 -19.66 -14.06 -7.73
C SER A 177 -18.98 -13.29 -6.60
N ALA A 178 -19.50 -12.10 -6.25
CA ALA A 178 -18.90 -11.23 -5.23
C ALA A 178 -18.85 -11.81 -3.81
N ASP A 179 -19.62 -12.87 -3.56
CA ASP A 179 -19.66 -13.63 -2.30
C ASP A 179 -19.05 -15.03 -2.40
N ASP A 180 -18.52 -15.42 -3.58
CA ASP A 180 -17.82 -16.70 -3.75
C ASP A 180 -16.38 -16.59 -3.22
N PRO A 181 -16.04 -17.31 -2.13
CA PRO A 181 -14.70 -17.24 -1.54
C PRO A 181 -13.58 -17.69 -2.49
N MET A 182 -13.87 -18.63 -3.41
CA MET A 182 -12.88 -19.13 -4.37
C MET A 182 -12.58 -18.09 -5.44
N VAL A 183 -13.60 -17.38 -5.93
CA VAL A 183 -13.42 -16.28 -6.90
C VAL A 183 -12.64 -15.14 -6.25
N ILE A 184 -13.01 -14.76 -5.03
CA ILE A 184 -12.29 -13.72 -4.26
C ILE A 184 -10.82 -14.11 -4.06
N PHE A 185 -10.55 -15.35 -3.67
CA PHE A 185 -9.20 -15.85 -3.44
C PHE A 185 -8.37 -15.83 -4.72
N ASN A 186 -8.89 -16.41 -5.81
CA ASN A 186 -8.19 -16.50 -7.09
C ASN A 186 -7.88 -15.11 -7.65
N LEU A 187 -8.83 -14.18 -7.58
CA LEU A 187 -8.62 -12.82 -8.08
C LEU A 187 -7.64 -12.03 -7.18
N ALA A 188 -7.69 -12.22 -5.86
CA ALA A 188 -6.70 -11.62 -4.96
C ALA A 188 -5.29 -12.15 -5.25
N ASP A 189 -5.17 -13.45 -5.53
CA ASP A 189 -3.90 -14.08 -5.86
C ASP A 189 -3.37 -13.62 -7.23
N GLN A 190 -4.23 -13.53 -8.25
CA GLN A 190 -3.89 -12.96 -9.55
C GLN A 190 -3.35 -11.53 -9.43
N VAL A 191 -3.99 -10.68 -8.63
CA VAL A 191 -3.52 -9.31 -8.37
C VAL A 191 -2.15 -9.33 -7.70
N ARG A 192 -1.95 -10.18 -6.68
CA ARG A 192 -0.67 -10.34 -5.99
C ARG A 192 0.44 -10.75 -6.96
N GLU A 193 0.20 -11.76 -7.79
CA GLU A 193 1.17 -12.25 -8.76
C GLU A 193 1.52 -11.21 -9.81
N THR A 194 0.52 -10.47 -10.30
CA THR A 194 0.72 -9.38 -11.26
C THR A 194 1.64 -8.31 -10.70
N ILE A 195 1.44 -7.91 -9.44
CA ILE A 195 2.29 -6.93 -8.76
C ILE A 195 3.69 -7.50 -8.54
N GLN A 196 3.82 -8.75 -8.09
CA GLN A 196 5.12 -9.38 -7.86
C GLN A 196 5.96 -9.47 -9.16
N GLN A 197 5.33 -9.83 -10.27
CA GLN A 197 5.99 -9.87 -11.58
C GLN A 197 6.41 -8.46 -12.03
N ALA A 198 5.57 -7.44 -11.83
CA ALA A 198 5.91 -6.06 -12.12
C ALA A 198 7.07 -5.55 -11.27
N LEU A 199 7.11 -5.87 -9.98
CA LEU A 199 8.25 -5.56 -9.11
C LEU A 199 9.56 -6.18 -9.65
N HIS A 200 9.54 -7.45 -10.05
CA HIS A 200 10.74 -8.08 -10.63
C HIS A 200 11.24 -7.33 -11.87
N ARG A 201 10.34 -6.99 -12.81
CA ARG A 201 10.70 -6.21 -14.01
C ARG A 201 11.26 -4.83 -13.67
N LEU A 202 10.64 -4.13 -12.71
CA LEU A 202 11.09 -2.80 -12.30
C LEU A 202 12.48 -2.84 -11.63
N LEU A 203 12.77 -3.89 -10.88
CA LEU A 203 14.09 -4.07 -10.26
C LEU A 203 15.19 -4.35 -11.29
N GLU A 204 14.89 -5.12 -12.33
CA GLU A 204 15.82 -5.30 -13.45
C GLU A 204 16.13 -3.98 -14.17
N ARG A 205 15.14 -3.08 -14.27
CA ARG A 205 15.30 -1.74 -14.83
C ARG A 205 15.99 -0.75 -13.89
N ARG A 206 16.06 -1.06 -12.59
CA ARG A 206 16.66 -0.22 -11.55
C ARG A 206 17.79 -0.96 -10.84
N PRO A 207 18.98 -1.07 -11.47
CA PRO A 207 20.10 -1.79 -10.88
C PRO A 207 20.69 -1.08 -9.66
N ASP A 208 20.57 0.25 -9.58
CA ASP A 208 21.10 1.05 -8.47
C ASP A 208 19.97 1.79 -7.71
N PRO A 209 19.79 1.52 -6.41
CA PRO A 209 18.83 2.23 -5.60
C PRO A 209 19.20 3.69 -5.26
N PHE A 210 20.49 4.04 -5.25
CA PHE A 210 21.05 5.26 -4.67
C PHE A 210 21.94 6.10 -5.62
N GLY A 211 22.43 5.55 -6.74
CA GLY A 211 23.35 6.21 -7.66
C GLY A 211 22.74 7.18 -8.68
N ARG A 212 23.59 7.87 -9.46
CA ARG A 212 23.22 8.89 -10.47
C ARG A 212 22.29 8.35 -11.56
#